data_AF-F7K8R0-F1
#
_entry.id   AF-F7K8R0-F1
#
_cell.length_a   1.000
_cell.length_b   1.000
_cell.length_c   1.000
_cell.angle_alpha   90.00
_cell.angle_beta   90.00
_cell.angle_gamma   90.00
#
_symmetry.space_group_name_H-M   'P 1'
#
loop_
_entity.id
_entity.type
_entity.pdbx_description
1 polymer ?
#
loop_
_entity_poly.entity_id
_entity_poly.type
_entity_poly.pdbx_seq_one_letter_code
_entity_poly.pdbx_strand_id
1 'polypeptide(L)'
;MSSIIPGFLKEFEVADVIKEIAPRHFLIVCADEDKYSKDAPQIFESVKEHYISKNAESNLYMKQYKGGHQLTQERFDYILKWIISFS
;
A
#
# COMPACT_ATOMS: atom_id res chain seq x y z
N MET A 1 6.01 19.16 3.07
CA MET A 1 7.35 19.09 2.45
C MET A 1 7.52 17.67 1.95
N SER A 2 7.81 17.47 0.66
CA SER A 2 8.28 16.17 0.20
C SER A 2 9.78 16.08 0.42
N SER A 3 10.22 15.06 1.15
CA SER A 3 11.64 14.71 1.21
C SER A 3 11.97 13.92 -0.05
N ILE A 4 12.96 14.37 -0.82
CA ILE A 4 13.40 13.69 -2.05
C ILE A 4 14.61 12.82 -1.71
N ILE A 5 14.56 11.55 -2.08
CA ILE A 5 15.72 10.65 -2.05
C ILE A 5 16.42 10.76 -3.42
N PRO A 6 17.63 11.34 -3.51
CA PRO A 6 18.32 11.47 -4.79
C PRO A 6 18.57 10.11 -5.45
N GLY A 7 18.23 10.00 -6.73
CA GLY A 7 18.47 8.79 -7.51
C GLY A 7 17.44 7.67 -7.31
N PHE A 8 16.48 7.78 -6.38
CA PHE A 8 15.50 6.72 -6.12
C PHE A 8 14.74 6.33 -7.40
N LEU A 9 14.09 7.29 -8.06
CA LEU A 9 13.34 7.07 -9.30
C LEU A 9 14.21 6.70 -10.52
N LYS A 10 15.55 6.69 -10.40
CA LYS A 10 16.42 6.18 -11.46
C LYS A 10 16.59 4.67 -11.37
N GLU A 11 16.49 4.13 -10.16
CA GLU A 11 16.81 2.74 -9.85
C GLU A 11 15.56 1.94 -9.44
N PHE A 12 14.58 2.59 -8.81
CA PHE A 12 13.43 1.95 -8.18
C PHE A 12 12.16 2.80 -8.27
N GLU A 13 11.02 2.11 -8.29
CA GLU A 13 9.71 2.70 -8.03
C GLU A 13 9.14 2.18 -6.70
N VAL A 14 8.08 2.83 -6.20
CA VAL A 14 7.39 2.41 -4.96
C VAL A 14 6.92 0.94 -5.06
N ALA A 15 6.48 0.52 -6.24
CA ALA A 15 6.09 -0.86 -6.50
C ALA A 15 7.23 -1.85 -6.24
N ASP A 16 8.48 -1.50 -6.57
CA ASP A 16 9.62 -2.39 -6.35
C ASP A 16 9.92 -2.57 -4.88
N VAL A 17 9.80 -1.50 -4.08
CA VAL A 17 9.92 -1.59 -2.62
C VAL A 17 8.85 -2.50 -2.02
N ILE A 18 7.61 -2.41 -2.50
CA ILE A 18 6.52 -3.27 -2.01
C ILE A 18 6.76 -4.74 -2.38
N LYS A 19 7.30 -5.02 -3.58
CA LYS A 19 7.65 -6.40 -3.98
C LYS A 19 8.67 -7.02 -3.02
N GLU A 20 9.65 -6.25 -2.55
CA GLU A 20 10.65 -6.71 -1.56
C GLU A 20 10.07 -6.99 -0.16
N ILE A 21 8.83 -6.57 0.13
CA ILE A 21 8.15 -6.92 1.38
C ILE A 21 7.57 -8.34 1.32
N ALA A 22 7.23 -8.82 0.12
CA ALA A 22 6.71 -10.17 -0.07
C ALA A 22 7.68 -11.22 0.51
N PRO A 23 7.19 -12.29 1.16
CA PRO A 23 5.79 -12.70 1.25
C PRO A 23 5.04 -12.14 2.49
N ARG A 24 5.58 -11.13 3.19
CA ARG A 24 4.96 -10.61 4.43
C ARG A 24 3.68 -9.83 4.14
N HIS A 25 2.80 -9.77 5.14
CA HIS A 25 1.56 -8.99 5.07
C HIS A 25 1.83 -7.51 4.82
N PHE A 26 1.13 -6.93 3.85
CA PHE A 26 1.25 -5.51 3.49
C PHE A 26 -0.13 -4.92 3.17
N LEU A 27 -0.44 -3.76 3.76
CA LEU A 27 -1.72 -3.06 3.59
C LEU A 27 -1.50 -1.70 2.95
N ILE A 28 -2.20 -1.44 1.85
CA ILE A 28 -2.32 -0.14 1.22
C ILE A 28 -3.66 0.49 1.66
N VAL A 29 -3.60 1.68 2.27
CA VAL A 29 -4.79 2.49 2.57
C VAL A 29 -4.76 3.74 1.71
N CYS A 30 -5.81 3.98 0.95
CA CYS A 30 -5.90 5.13 0.03
C CYS A 30 -7.31 5.73 0.03
N ALA A 31 -7.46 6.91 -0.59
CA ALA A 31 -8.75 7.53 -0.80
C ALA A 31 -8.88 8.12 -2.21
N ASP A 32 -10.12 8.23 -2.71
CA ASP A 32 -10.42 8.66 -4.07
C ASP A 32 -10.16 10.16 -4.35
N GLU A 33 -10.33 11.02 -3.35
CA GLU A 33 -10.04 12.46 -3.44
C GLU A 33 -8.64 12.82 -2.89
N ASP A 34 -7.85 11.82 -2.47
CA ASP A 34 -6.48 12.02 -2.02
C ASP A 34 -5.49 12.02 -3.21
N LYS A 35 -5.07 13.23 -3.59
CA LYS A 35 -4.10 13.45 -4.67
C LYS A 35 -2.77 12.73 -4.48
N TYR A 36 -2.37 12.40 -3.25
CA TYR A 36 -1.09 11.74 -2.95
C TYR A 36 -1.16 10.22 -3.09
N SER A 37 -2.34 9.62 -3.07
CA SER A 37 -2.54 8.17 -3.20
C SER A 37 -3.25 7.77 -4.50
N LYS A 38 -3.22 8.64 -5.51
CA LYS A 38 -3.99 8.47 -6.75
C LYS A 38 -3.58 7.23 -7.55
N ASP A 39 -2.31 6.86 -7.47
CA ASP A 39 -1.68 5.72 -8.14
C ASP A 39 -1.72 4.42 -7.30
N ALA A 40 -2.25 4.46 -6.07
CA ALA A 40 -2.28 3.31 -5.18
C ALA A 40 -3.00 2.07 -5.78
N PRO A 41 -4.16 2.19 -6.46
CA PRO A 41 -4.78 1.05 -7.13
C PRO A 41 -3.91 0.44 -8.24
N GLN A 42 -3.24 1.27 -9.03
CA GLN A 42 -2.36 0.83 -10.11
C GLN A 42 -1.11 0.14 -9.54
N ILE A 43 -0.54 0.69 -8.46
CA ILE A 43 0.57 0.07 -7.74
C ILE A 43 0.13 -1.29 -7.20
N PHE A 44 -1.03 -1.40 -6.55
CA PHE A 44 -1.56 -2.65 -6.02
C PHE A 44 -1.65 -3.74 -7.10
N GLU A 45 -2.25 -3.44 -8.24
CA GLU A 45 -2.34 -4.41 -9.35
C GLU A 45 -0.95 -4.79 -9.88
N SER A 46 -0.02 -3.83 -9.99
CA SER A 46 1.34 -4.09 -10.48
C SER A 46 2.18 -4.99 -9.56
N VAL A 47 1.91 -5.00 -8.25
CA VAL A 47 2.65 -5.83 -7.27
C VAL A 47 1.97 -7.16 -6.99
N LYS A 48 0.68 -7.29 -7.32
CA LYS A 48 -0.14 -8.49 -7.05
C LYS A 48 0.46 -9.75 -7.67
N GLU A 49 0.91 -9.67 -8.93
CA GLU A 49 1.54 -10.80 -9.62
C GLU A 49 2.82 -11.28 -8.89
N HIS A 50 3.58 -10.36 -8.30
CA HIS A 50 4.77 -10.73 -7.52
C HIS A 50 4.40 -11.49 -6.26
N TYR A 51 3.38 -11.04 -5.51
CA TYR A 51 2.88 -11.75 -4.34
C TYR A 51 2.33 -13.15 -4.70
N ILE A 52 1.62 -13.27 -5.82
CA ILE A 52 1.16 -14.57 -6.36
C ILE A 52 2.37 -15.50 -6.63
N SER A 53 3.42 -14.99 -7.28
CA SER A 53 4.63 -15.78 -7.58
C SER A 53 5.36 -16.31 -6.33
N LYS A 54 5.13 -15.67 -5.18
CA LYS A 54 5.66 -16.07 -3.87
C LYS A 54 4.68 -16.92 -3.06
N ASN A 55 3.57 -17.37 -3.64
CA ASN A 55 2.47 -18.06 -2.95
C ASN A 55 1.90 -17.26 -1.77
N ALA A 56 1.85 -15.93 -1.89
CA ALA A 56 1.48 -15.01 -0.82
C ALA A 56 0.37 -14.03 -1.24
N GLU A 57 -0.44 -14.34 -2.26
CA GLU A 57 -1.51 -13.45 -2.75
C GLU A 57 -2.41 -12.92 -1.62
N SER A 58 -2.76 -13.79 -0.67
CA SER A 58 -3.58 -13.44 0.50
C SER A 58 -2.95 -12.44 1.45
N ASN A 59 -1.66 -12.12 1.29
CA ASN A 59 -0.91 -11.26 2.21
C ASN A 59 -0.84 -9.81 1.72
N LEU A 60 -1.30 -9.52 0.51
CA LEU A 60 -1.40 -8.16 -0.02
C LEU A 60 -2.83 -7.65 0.12
N TYR A 61 -3.01 -6.52 0.79
CA TYR A 61 -4.31 -5.92 1.08
C TYR A 61 -4.39 -4.49 0.57
N MET A 62 -5.56 -4.09 0.10
CA MET A 62 -5.87 -2.69 -0.19
C MET A 62 -7.24 -2.32 0.37
N LYS A 63 -7.31 -1.15 1.00
CA LYS A 63 -8.55 -0.55 1.45
C LYS A 63 -8.66 0.88 0.93
N GLN A 64 -9.61 1.08 0.02
CA GLN A 64 -9.92 2.39 -0.53
C GLN A 64 -11.11 3.02 0.20
N TYR A 65 -10.98 4.30 0.56
CA TYR A 65 -12.01 5.12 1.19
C TYR A 65 -12.50 6.23 0.26
N LYS A 66 -13.66 6.80 0.59
CA LYS A 66 -14.09 8.07 0.01
C LYS A 66 -13.50 9.25 0.77
N GLY A 67 -13.28 10.37 0.08
CA GLY A 67 -12.85 11.65 0.64
C GLY A 67 -11.34 11.87 0.60
N GLY A 68 -10.86 12.85 1.38
CA GLY A 68 -9.47 13.31 1.30
C GLY A 68 -8.43 12.47 2.06
N HIS A 69 -7.24 13.05 2.23
CA HIS A 69 -6.02 12.43 2.78
C HIS A 69 -6.07 12.06 4.27
N GLN A 70 -6.97 12.66 5.05
CA GLN A 70 -6.93 12.60 6.50
C GLN A 70 -7.03 11.17 7.07
N LEU A 71 -6.26 10.86 8.11
CA LEU A 71 -6.49 9.68 8.95
C LEU A 71 -7.72 9.91 9.84
N THR A 72 -8.86 9.34 9.45
CA THR A 72 -10.10 9.37 10.24
C THR A 72 -10.13 8.26 11.28
N GLN A 73 -11.01 8.36 12.27
CA GLN A 73 -11.21 7.31 13.28
C GLN A 73 -11.54 5.96 12.63
N GLU A 74 -12.40 5.95 11.61
CA GLU A 74 -12.75 4.74 10.87
C GLU A 74 -11.52 4.08 10.20
N ARG A 75 -10.66 4.88 9.57
CA ARG A 75 -9.43 4.40 8.92
C ARG A 75 -8.45 3.87 9.95
N PHE A 76 -8.29 4.57 11.08
CA PHE A 76 -7.46 4.16 12.20
C PHE A 76 -7.93 2.82 12.79
N ASP A 77 -9.23 2.68 13.05
CA ASP A 77 -9.82 1.45 13.60
C ASP A 77 -9.63 0.27 12.63
N TYR A 78 -9.74 0.50 11.33
CA TYR A 78 -9.48 -0.53 10.32
C TYR A 78 -8.01 -0.98 10.32
N ILE A 79 -7.06 -0.04 10.38
CA ILE A 79 -5.63 -0.36 10.46
C ILE A 79 -5.34 -1.18 11.71
N LEU A 80 -5.86 -0.78 12.87
CA LEU A 80 -5.68 -1.55 14.11
C LEU A 80 -6.29 -2.95 14.00
N LYS A 81 -7.52 -3.07 13.49
CA LYS A 81 -8.17 -4.38 13.26
C LYS A 81 -7.36 -5.27 12.33
N TRP A 82 -6.76 -4.70 11.29
CA TRP A 82 -5.89 -5.43 10.38
C TRP A 82 -4.63 -5.90 11.10
N ILE A 83 -3.92 -5.03 11.83
CA ILE A 83 -2.69 -5.40 12.56
C ILE A 83 -2.95 -6.55 13.54
N ILE A 84 -4.03 -6.51 14.31
CA ILE A 84 -4.35 -7.54 15.31
C ILE A 84 -4.90 -8.83 14.71
N SER A 85 -5.25 -8.86 13.42
CA SER A 85 -5.80 -10.05 12.74
C SER A 85 -4.75 -11.13 12.44
N PHE A 86 -3.46 -10.81 12.62
CA PHE A 86 -2.33 -11.71 12.41
C PHE A 86 -1.67 -12.17 13.72
N SER A 87 -2.22 -11.75 14.87
CA SER A 87 -1.78 -12.13 16.21
C SER A 87 -2.31 -13.51 16.61
#